data_AF-A0A7J8ICY5-F1
#
_entry.id   AF-A0A7J8ICY5-F1
#
_cell.length_a   1.000
_cell.length_b   1.000
_cell.length_c   1.000
_cell.angle_alpha   90.00
_cell.angle_beta   90.00
_cell.angle_gamma   90.00
#
_symmetry.space_group_name_H-M   'P 1'
#
loop_
_entity.id
_entity.type
_entity.pdbx_description
1 polymer ?
#
loop_
_entity_poly.entity_id
_entity_poly.type
_entity_poly.pdbx_seq_one_letter_code
_entity_poly.pdbx_strand_id
1 'polypeptide(L)'
;MKAWIFFLLCLAGRALAAPQQQEALPDETEVVEETVAEVSEVPVGANPVQVEVGEFEEGAEEAEEEVVAENPCQNHHCKHGKVCELDESNTPMCVCQDPTSCPAPIGEFEKVCSNDNKTFDSSCHFFATKCTLEGTKKGHKLHLDYIGPCKYIPPCLDSELTEFPLRAPLIPMEHCTTRFFETCDLDNDKYIALDEWAGCFGIKEQDIDKDLVI
;
A
#
# COMPACT_ATOMS: atom_id res chain seq x y z
N MET A 1 48.33 -44.86 -4.11
CA MET A 1 48.90 -46.03 -3.38
C MET A 1 49.19 -45.56 -1.96
N LYS A 2 48.36 -45.81 -0.95
CA LYS A 2 48.13 -47.11 -0.32
C LYS A 2 46.74 -47.15 0.32
N ALA A 3 45.95 -48.11 -0.13
CA ALA A 3 44.76 -48.60 0.55
C ALA A 3 45.16 -49.66 1.59
N TRP A 4 44.24 -49.89 2.53
CA TRP A 4 44.06 -51.14 3.29
C TRP A 4 45.07 -51.49 4.38
N ILE A 5 44.75 -51.12 5.62
CA ILE A 5 45.14 -51.87 6.81
C ILE A 5 43.95 -51.85 7.81
N PHE A 6 43.31 -53.03 7.88
CA PHE A 6 42.60 -53.62 9.03
C PHE A 6 41.14 -53.24 9.35
N PHE A 7 40.27 -53.93 8.62
CA PHE A 7 39.11 -54.64 9.16
C PHE A 7 39.42 -55.38 10.48
N LEU A 8 38.39 -55.52 11.32
CA LEU A 8 38.27 -56.30 12.57
C LEU A 8 38.55 -55.54 13.88
N LEU A 9 37.50 -54.90 14.39
CA LEU A 9 37.10 -55.01 15.80
C LEU A 9 35.63 -54.56 15.93
N CYS A 10 34.73 -55.48 15.61
CA CYS A 10 33.34 -55.43 16.07
C CYS A 10 33.26 -55.91 17.53
N LEU A 11 32.22 -55.43 18.20
CA LEU A 11 31.63 -55.91 19.47
C LEU A 11 32.15 -55.25 20.76
N ALA A 12 31.48 -54.17 21.20
CA ALA A 12 30.58 -54.21 22.36
C ALA A 12 30.24 -52.79 22.88
N GLY A 13 28.96 -52.54 23.19
CA GLY A 13 28.47 -51.41 24.01
C GLY A 13 27.64 -50.40 23.22
N ARG A 14 26.34 -50.62 22.99
CA ARG A 14 25.18 -50.14 23.80
C ARG A 14 25.28 -48.64 24.15
N ALA A 15 24.61 -47.76 23.39
CA ALA A 15 23.17 -47.44 23.39
C ALA A 15 22.87 -46.22 24.28
N LEU A 16 22.51 -45.10 23.64
CA LEU A 16 21.48 -44.12 24.01
C LEU A 16 21.41 -43.10 22.86
N ALA A 17 20.48 -43.30 21.93
CA ALA A 17 20.12 -42.33 20.89
C ALA A 17 18.64 -41.97 21.05
N ALA A 18 18.37 -40.67 21.02
CA ALA A 18 17.04 -40.06 21.14
C ALA A 18 16.13 -40.43 19.96
N PRO A 19 14.80 -40.51 20.16
CA PRO A 19 13.90 -40.90 19.08
C PRO A 19 13.67 -39.73 18.12
N GLN A 20 13.92 -39.98 16.84
CA GLN A 20 13.32 -39.22 15.73
C GLN A 20 12.04 -39.95 15.31
N GLN A 21 10.91 -39.25 15.32
CA GLN A 21 9.65 -39.75 14.77
C GLN A 21 9.54 -39.33 13.30
N GLN A 22 9.41 -40.34 12.44
CA GLN A 22 9.00 -40.27 11.04
C GLN A 22 7.72 -41.10 10.94
N GLU A 23 6.57 -40.47 10.77
CA GLU A 23 5.31 -41.08 10.32
C GLU A 23 4.64 -40.04 9.41
N ALA A 24 4.65 -40.27 8.10
CA ALA A 24 3.58 -40.94 7.36
C ALA A 24 2.40 -39.98 7.07
N LEU A 25 2.33 -39.59 5.80
CA LEU A 25 1.24 -38.90 5.14
C LEU A 25 -0.06 -39.74 5.23
N PRO A 26 -1.22 -39.15 5.55
CA PRO A 26 -2.49 -39.72 5.16
C PRO A 26 -3.10 -38.95 3.97
N ASP A 27 -3.62 -39.81 3.11
CA ASP A 27 -4.45 -39.60 1.94
C ASP A 27 -5.86 -39.11 2.31
N GLU A 28 -6.53 -38.64 1.27
CA GLU A 28 -7.88 -38.09 1.09
C GLU A 28 -8.94 -38.42 2.16
N THR A 29 -9.65 -37.39 2.63
CA THR A 29 -10.89 -37.54 3.40
C THR A 29 -12.07 -36.91 2.67
N GLU A 30 -13.14 -37.68 2.70
CA GLU A 30 -14.34 -37.64 1.87
C GLU A 30 -15.19 -36.37 2.05
N VAL A 31 -15.76 -35.93 0.94
CA VAL A 31 -16.89 -35.00 0.87
C VAL A 31 -18.13 -35.72 1.39
N VAL A 32 -18.73 -35.22 2.47
CA VAL A 32 -20.06 -35.62 2.91
C VAL A 32 -20.99 -34.42 2.75
N GLU A 33 -21.97 -34.57 1.85
CA GLU A 33 -23.10 -33.68 1.65
C GLU A 33 -23.91 -33.55 2.95
N GLU A 34 -24.10 -32.33 3.45
CA GLU A 34 -25.22 -32.05 4.35
C GLU A 34 -26.41 -31.56 3.53
N THR A 35 -27.45 -32.37 3.59
CA THR A 35 -28.72 -32.25 2.90
C THR A 35 -29.56 -31.10 3.42
N VAL A 36 -30.17 -30.40 2.46
CA VAL A 36 -31.21 -29.39 2.59
C VAL A 36 -32.36 -29.88 3.49
N ALA A 37 -32.63 -29.12 4.56
CA ALA A 37 -33.90 -29.20 5.29
C ALA A 37 -34.73 -27.95 4.96
N GLU A 38 -35.87 -28.18 4.33
CA GLU A 38 -36.89 -27.20 3.98
C GLU A 38 -37.36 -26.44 5.23
N VAL A 39 -37.19 -25.12 5.23
CA VAL A 39 -37.94 -24.24 6.15
C VAL A 39 -39.13 -23.70 5.38
N SER A 40 -40.29 -24.25 5.71
CA SER A 40 -41.60 -23.85 5.21
C SER A 40 -41.93 -22.41 5.59
N GLU A 41 -42.33 -21.62 4.60
CA GLU A 41 -42.93 -20.30 4.78
C GLU A 41 -44.32 -20.43 5.43
N VAL A 42 -44.55 -19.69 6.52
CA VAL A 42 -45.90 -19.38 7.02
C VAL A 42 -45.93 -17.91 7.47
N PRO A 43 -46.80 -17.06 6.91
CA PRO A 43 -46.95 -15.68 7.36
C PRO A 43 -48.03 -15.56 8.45
N VAL A 44 -48.21 -14.32 8.90
CA VAL A 44 -49.31 -13.77 9.71
C VAL A 44 -49.03 -13.66 11.21
N GLY A 45 -48.71 -12.42 11.60
CA GLY A 45 -48.71 -11.95 12.98
C GLY A 45 -48.86 -10.43 12.99
N ALA A 46 -50.05 -9.96 12.59
CA ALA A 46 -50.40 -8.54 12.64
C ALA A 46 -50.52 -8.08 14.10
N ASN A 47 -49.82 -7.01 14.46
CA ASN A 47 -50.04 -6.28 15.71
C ASN A 47 -50.88 -5.03 15.39
N PRO A 48 -52.12 -4.88 15.92
CA PRO A 48 -52.93 -3.71 15.68
C PRO A 48 -52.64 -2.67 16.75
N VAL A 49 -51.72 -1.75 16.47
CA VAL A 49 -51.73 -0.45 17.15
C VAL A 49 -52.46 0.50 16.22
N GLN A 50 -53.76 0.68 16.47
CA GLN A 50 -54.56 1.71 15.84
C GLN A 50 -54.12 3.05 16.42
N VAL A 51 -53.35 3.82 15.65
CA VAL A 51 -53.20 5.25 15.89
C VAL A 51 -54.22 5.92 14.99
N GLU A 52 -55.24 6.53 15.57
CA GLU A 52 -56.23 7.33 14.84
C GLU A 52 -55.50 8.48 14.16
N VAL A 53 -55.38 8.42 12.83
CA VAL A 53 -54.98 9.57 12.03
C VAL A 53 -56.24 10.41 11.87
N GLY A 54 -56.38 11.42 12.73
CA GLY A 54 -57.39 12.46 12.54
C GLY A 54 -57.19 13.13 11.19
N GLU A 55 -58.30 13.43 10.52
CA GLU A 55 -58.34 14.28 9.33
C GLU A 55 -57.62 15.60 9.63
N PHE A 56 -56.41 15.76 9.10
CA PHE A 56 -55.77 17.06 8.97
C PHE A 56 -55.95 17.52 7.53
N GLU A 57 -56.56 18.70 7.40
CA GLU A 57 -56.90 19.33 6.14
C GLU A 57 -55.68 19.39 5.21
N GLU A 58 -55.98 19.14 3.93
CA GLU A 58 -55.09 19.20 2.78
C GLU A 58 -54.54 20.64 2.62
N GLY A 59 -53.50 20.94 3.40
CA GLY A 59 -52.59 22.03 3.11
C GLY A 59 -51.70 21.57 1.96
N ALA A 60 -51.85 22.18 0.80
CA ALA A 60 -50.89 22.06 -0.29
C ALA A 60 -49.53 22.56 0.19
N GLU A 61 -48.72 21.67 0.75
CA GLU A 61 -47.29 21.90 0.86
C GLU A 61 -46.75 21.78 -0.57
N GLU A 62 -46.46 22.94 -1.15
CA GLU A 62 -45.58 23.03 -2.31
C GLU A 62 -44.30 22.28 -1.92
N ALA A 63 -44.11 21.08 -2.47
CA ALA A 63 -42.81 20.45 -2.49
C ALA A 63 -41.94 21.34 -3.36
N GLU A 64 -41.33 22.35 -2.74
CA GLU A 64 -40.19 23.04 -3.30
C GLU A 64 -39.15 21.95 -3.56
N GLU A 65 -39.00 21.57 -4.83
CA GLU A 65 -37.84 20.83 -5.30
C GLU A 65 -36.63 21.74 -5.02
N GLU A 66 -36.05 21.64 -3.82
CA GLU A 66 -34.74 22.21 -3.55
C GLU A 66 -33.77 21.51 -4.49
N VAL A 67 -33.47 22.16 -5.61
CA VAL A 67 -32.34 21.82 -6.47
C VAL A 67 -31.10 22.03 -5.60
N VAL A 68 -30.67 20.98 -4.90
CA VAL A 68 -29.42 20.99 -4.15
C VAL A 68 -28.34 21.27 -5.16
N ALA A 69 -27.85 22.51 -5.20
CA ALA A 69 -26.70 22.87 -6.01
C ALA A 69 -25.56 21.95 -5.60
N GLU A 70 -25.16 21.03 -6.49
CA GLU A 70 -24.06 20.13 -6.23
C GLU A 70 -22.83 20.96 -5.84
N ASN A 71 -22.20 20.61 -4.72
CA ASN A 71 -21.03 21.35 -4.26
C ASN A 71 -19.92 21.19 -5.33
N PRO A 72 -19.41 22.29 -5.93
CA PRO A 72 -18.43 22.21 -7.01
C PRO A 72 -17.13 21.47 -6.65
N CYS A 73 -16.85 21.29 -5.37
CA CYS A 73 -15.71 20.50 -4.88
C CYS A 73 -15.93 18.98 -4.84
N GLN A 74 -17.16 18.47 -5.00
CA GLN A 74 -17.42 17.01 -4.94
C GLN A 74 -16.70 16.23 -6.04
N ASN A 75 -16.63 16.80 -7.25
CA ASN A 75 -15.98 16.19 -8.42
C ASN A 75 -14.65 16.87 -8.80
N HIS A 76 -14.15 17.78 -7.96
CA HIS A 76 -12.90 18.50 -8.20
C HIS A 76 -11.76 17.92 -7.37
N HIS A 77 -10.97 17.03 -7.98
CA HIS A 77 -9.85 16.36 -7.31
C HIS A 77 -8.57 17.20 -7.33
N CYS A 78 -8.09 17.53 -6.15
CA CYS A 78 -6.81 18.21 -5.96
C CYS A 78 -5.63 17.23 -5.97
N LYS A 79 -4.43 17.75 -6.25
CA LYS A 79 -3.18 16.98 -6.11
C LYS A 79 -2.94 16.59 -4.65
N HIS A 80 -2.08 15.59 -4.42
CA HIS A 80 -1.70 15.15 -3.09
C HIS A 80 -1.30 16.30 -2.15
N GLY A 81 -1.82 16.27 -0.91
CA GLY A 81 -1.58 17.28 0.11
C GLY A 81 -2.43 18.55 -0.05
N LYS A 82 -3.34 18.59 -1.02
CA LYS A 82 -4.29 19.69 -1.22
C LYS A 82 -5.73 19.20 -1.11
N VAL A 83 -6.61 20.10 -0.65
CA VAL A 83 -8.06 19.91 -0.56
C VAL A 83 -8.78 20.99 -1.36
N CYS A 84 -9.98 20.67 -1.84
CA CYS A 84 -10.80 21.62 -2.58
C CYS A 84 -11.60 22.49 -1.59
N GLU A 85 -11.47 23.81 -1.75
CA GLU A 85 -12.30 24.80 -1.08
C GLU A 85 -12.92 25.73 -2.14
N LEU A 86 -14.03 26.39 -1.81
CA LEU A 86 -14.68 27.35 -2.70
C LEU A 86 -14.20 28.76 -2.36
N ASP A 87 -13.86 29.55 -3.37
CA ASP A 87 -13.53 30.96 -3.20
C ASP A 87 -14.79 31.84 -3.00
N GLU A 88 -14.60 33.16 -2.88
CA GLU A 88 -15.71 34.14 -2.74
C GLU A 88 -16.68 34.13 -3.93
N SER A 89 -16.28 33.58 -5.08
CA SER A 89 -17.07 33.47 -6.30
C SER A 89 -17.72 32.10 -6.49
N ASN A 90 -17.66 31.22 -5.48
CA ASN A 90 -18.13 29.84 -5.54
C ASN A 90 -17.37 28.98 -6.58
N THR A 91 -16.11 29.35 -6.86
CA THR A 91 -15.22 28.61 -7.77
C THR A 91 -14.32 27.66 -6.96
N PRO A 92 -14.18 26.38 -7.35
CA PRO A 92 -13.32 25.43 -6.65
C PRO A 92 -11.83 25.78 -6.80
N MET A 93 -11.12 25.85 -5.68
CA MET A 93 -9.68 26.11 -5.59
C MET A 93 -8.99 25.07 -4.71
N CYS A 94 -7.78 24.67 -5.09
CA CYS A 94 -6.99 23.69 -4.31
C CYS A 94 -6.04 24.40 -3.35
N VAL A 95 -6.33 24.32 -2.06
CA VAL A 95 -5.48 24.83 -0.98
C VAL A 95 -4.76 23.69 -0.27
N CYS A 96 -3.70 23.98 0.47
CA CYS A 96 -3.01 22.94 1.25
C CYS A 96 -3.92 22.40 2.35
N GLN A 97 -3.92 21.07 2.50
CA GLN A 97 -4.61 20.40 3.58
C GLN A 97 -3.97 20.74 4.93
N ASP A 98 -4.80 20.96 5.96
CA ASP A 98 -4.33 21.02 7.33
C ASP A 98 -3.94 19.61 7.82
N PRO A 99 -2.70 19.37 8.30
CA PRO A 99 -2.30 18.08 8.84
C PRO A 99 -3.22 17.54 9.95
N THR A 100 -3.90 18.40 10.70
CA THR A 100 -4.84 17.99 11.76
C THR A 100 -6.16 17.43 11.23
N SER A 101 -6.50 17.72 9.97
CA SER A 101 -7.66 17.15 9.28
C SER A 101 -7.41 15.73 8.75
N CYS A 102 -6.17 15.25 8.81
CA CYS A 102 -5.82 13.90 8.41
C CYS A 102 -6.38 12.87 9.42
N PRO A 103 -6.84 11.70 8.96
CA PRO A 103 -7.21 10.61 9.85
C PRO A 103 -6.03 10.18 10.72
N ALA A 104 -6.31 9.85 11.99
CA ALA A 104 -5.32 9.28 12.89
C ALA A 104 -4.89 7.90 12.37
N PRO A 105 -3.58 7.56 12.44
CA PRO A 105 -3.12 6.25 11.97
C PRO A 105 -3.67 5.14 12.86
N ILE A 106 -4.19 4.09 12.21
CA ILE A 106 -4.73 2.88 12.84
C ILE A 106 -3.60 2.01 13.39
N GLY A 107 -2.42 2.04 12.74
CA GLY A 107 -1.25 1.28 13.14
C GLY A 107 0.06 1.85 12.61
N GLU A 108 1.17 1.25 13.01
CA GLU A 108 2.51 1.72 12.61
C GLU A 108 2.77 1.61 11.10
N PHE A 109 2.13 0.65 10.42
CA PHE A 109 2.30 0.44 8.98
C PHE A 109 1.72 1.59 8.13
N GLU A 110 0.82 2.41 8.67
CA GLU A 110 0.26 3.57 7.96
C GLU A 110 1.18 4.80 8.05
N LYS A 111 2.15 4.80 8.96
CA LYS A 111 3.18 5.84 9.06
C LYS A 111 4.04 5.84 7.81
N VAL A 112 4.78 6.92 7.60
CA VAL A 112 5.74 7.02 6.49
C VAL A 112 7.03 7.68 6.96
N CYS A 113 8.14 7.35 6.30
CA CYS A 113 9.43 7.98 6.54
C CYS A 113 9.77 8.94 5.40
N SER A 114 10.18 10.17 5.73
CA SER A 114 10.75 11.10 4.76
C SER A 114 12.24 10.83 4.56
N ASN A 115 12.80 11.35 3.46
CA ASN A 115 14.24 11.29 3.16
C ASN A 115 15.14 12.01 4.19
N ASP A 116 14.57 12.91 5.02
CA ASP A 116 15.25 13.50 6.18
C ASP A 116 15.26 12.59 7.43
N ASN A 117 14.91 11.30 7.28
CA ASN A 117 14.78 10.31 8.35
C ASN A 117 13.80 10.75 9.47
N LYS A 118 12.68 11.37 9.08
CA LYS A 118 11.59 11.77 9.98
C LYS A 118 10.35 10.95 9.70
N THR A 119 9.79 10.38 10.75
CA THR A 119 8.54 9.62 10.67
C THR A 119 7.36 10.58 10.74
N PHE A 120 6.43 10.44 9.81
CA PHE A 120 5.14 11.11 9.79
C PHE A 120 4.04 10.09 10.11
N ASP A 121 2.94 10.57 10.69
CA ASP A 121 1.86 9.70 11.14
C ASP A 121 1.12 9.01 9.98
N SER A 122 1.06 9.64 8.80
CA SER A 122 0.63 8.98 7.57
C SER A 122 1.10 9.73 6.33
N SER A 123 0.88 9.14 5.15
CA SER A 123 1.06 9.81 3.86
C SER A 123 0.30 11.15 3.79
N CYS A 124 -0.90 11.22 4.37
CA CYS A 124 -1.68 12.46 4.45
C CYS A 124 -0.91 13.56 5.19
N HIS A 125 -0.43 13.27 6.40
CA HIS A 125 0.34 14.21 7.21
C HIS A 125 1.62 14.67 6.50
N PHE A 126 2.31 13.75 5.82
CA PHE A 126 3.51 14.06 5.03
C PHE A 126 3.19 15.02 3.88
N PHE A 127 2.19 14.72 3.03
CA PHE A 127 1.88 15.55 1.88
C PHE A 127 1.25 16.90 2.27
N ALA A 128 0.42 16.94 3.31
CA ALA A 128 -0.09 18.18 3.89
C ALA A 128 1.07 19.09 4.35
N THR A 129 2.03 18.51 5.10
CA THR A 129 3.24 19.24 5.52
C THR A 129 4.08 19.70 4.33
N LYS A 130 4.32 18.82 3.34
CA LYS A 130 5.08 19.16 2.13
C LYS A 130 4.41 20.27 1.32
N CYS A 131 3.08 20.30 1.26
CA CYS A 131 2.32 21.34 0.55
C CYS A 131 2.62 22.73 1.11
N THR A 132 2.67 22.90 2.43
CA THR A 132 3.01 24.19 3.05
C THR A 132 4.43 24.70 2.72
N LEU A 133 5.29 23.82 2.21
CA LEU A 133 6.65 24.11 1.80
C LEU A 133 6.80 24.29 0.28
N GLU A 134 5.70 24.26 -0.48
CA GLU A 134 5.70 24.45 -1.93
C GLU A 134 6.37 25.78 -2.32
N GLY A 135 7.22 25.75 -3.35
CA GLY A 135 8.03 26.90 -3.78
C GLY A 135 9.28 27.18 -2.93
N THR A 136 9.50 26.45 -1.83
CA THR A 136 10.72 26.58 -1.01
C THR A 136 11.76 25.53 -1.37
N LYS A 137 13.05 25.86 -1.21
CA LYS A 137 14.16 24.88 -1.38
C LYS A 137 14.01 23.65 -0.48
N LYS A 138 13.40 23.82 0.70
CA LYS A 138 13.14 22.72 1.63
C LYS A 138 12.03 21.81 1.11
N GLY A 139 10.94 22.37 0.60
CA GLY A 139 9.85 21.60 0.00
C GLY A 139 10.28 20.83 -1.25
N HIS A 140 11.12 21.44 -2.09
CA HIS A 140 11.70 20.77 -3.26
C HIS A 140 12.61 19.59 -2.91
N LYS A 141 13.21 19.57 -1.71
CA LYS A 141 14.09 18.49 -1.25
C LYS A 141 13.38 17.49 -0.33
N LEU A 142 12.19 17.81 0.14
CA LEU A 142 11.44 16.94 1.04
C LEU A 142 10.69 15.89 0.23
N HIS A 143 11.07 14.62 0.35
CA HIS A 143 10.44 13.50 -0.35
C HIS A 143 10.05 12.39 0.63
N LEU A 144 9.01 11.64 0.26
CA LEU A 144 8.64 10.41 0.94
C LEU A 144 9.65 9.36 0.49
N ASP A 145 10.34 8.75 1.45
CA ASP A 145 11.41 7.77 1.19
C ASP A 145 10.83 6.36 1.14
N TYR A 146 10.07 5.98 2.17
CA TYR A 146 9.38 4.69 2.23
C TYR A 146 8.15 4.71 3.15
N ILE A 147 7.27 3.73 2.95
CA ILE A 147 6.10 3.48 3.78
C ILE A 147 6.51 2.73 5.05
N GLY A 148 5.91 3.07 6.18
CA GLY A 148 6.26 2.62 7.53
C GLY A 148 7.04 3.67 8.32
N PRO A 149 7.25 3.43 9.62
CA PRO A 149 8.06 4.32 10.45
C PRO A 149 9.52 4.25 10.04
N CYS A 150 10.29 5.30 10.34
CA CYS A 150 11.70 5.32 10.01
C CYS A 150 12.46 4.19 10.72
N LYS A 151 13.20 3.40 9.95
CA LYS A 151 14.00 2.26 10.37
C LYS A 151 15.46 2.47 10.00
N TYR A 152 16.34 1.69 10.61
CA TYR A 152 17.72 1.61 10.15
C TYR A 152 17.76 0.94 8.77
N ILE A 153 18.34 1.64 7.79
CA ILE A 153 18.60 1.11 6.45
C ILE A 153 20.11 0.82 6.37
N PRO A 154 20.53 -0.43 6.11
CA PRO A 154 21.94 -0.73 5.96
C PRO A 154 22.51 -0.05 4.70
N PRO A 155 23.80 0.30 4.67
CA PRO A 155 24.40 0.86 3.47
C PRO A 155 24.41 -0.17 2.33
N CYS A 156 24.10 0.28 1.11
CA CYS A 156 24.23 -0.55 -0.09
C CYS A 156 25.70 -0.76 -0.43
N LEU A 157 26.18 -2.01 -0.40
CA LEU A 157 27.54 -2.36 -0.80
C LEU A 157 27.69 -2.33 -2.34
N ASP A 158 28.91 -2.11 -2.82
CA ASP A 158 29.17 -2.03 -4.26
C ASP A 158 28.82 -3.33 -5.01
N SER A 159 29.03 -4.48 -4.37
CA SER A 159 28.64 -5.77 -4.93
C SER A 159 27.11 -5.90 -5.08
N GLU A 160 26.35 -5.38 -4.13
CA GLU A 160 24.89 -5.40 -4.18
C GLU A 160 24.37 -4.44 -5.26
N LEU A 161 24.99 -3.25 -5.36
CA LEU A 161 24.65 -2.25 -6.37
C LEU A 161 24.82 -2.79 -7.80
N THR A 162 25.90 -3.54 -8.06
CA THR A 162 26.14 -4.14 -9.39
C THR A 162 25.13 -5.23 -9.75
N GLU A 163 24.53 -5.90 -8.76
CA GLU A 163 23.53 -6.94 -8.97
C GLU A 163 22.09 -6.39 -8.99
N PHE A 164 21.90 -5.15 -8.55
CA PHE A 164 20.59 -4.53 -8.38
C PHE A 164 19.73 -4.52 -9.65
N PRO A 165 20.21 -4.09 -10.84
CA PRO A 165 19.39 -4.07 -12.06
C PRO A 165 18.78 -5.43 -12.42
N LEU A 166 19.53 -6.50 -12.13
CA LEU A 166 19.12 -7.87 -12.43
C LEU A 166 18.14 -8.43 -11.38
N ARG A 167 18.24 -7.95 -10.14
CA ARG A 167 17.42 -8.44 -9.02
C ARG A 167 16.16 -7.62 -8.77
N ALA A 168 16.19 -6.31 -8.99
CA ALA A 168 15.08 -5.42 -8.66
C ALA A 168 13.73 -5.84 -9.27
N PRO A 169 13.65 -6.36 -10.52
CA PRO A 169 12.39 -6.87 -11.07
C PRO A 169 11.83 -8.10 -10.34
N LEU A 170 12.66 -8.82 -9.58
CA LEU A 170 12.33 -10.10 -8.93
C LEU A 170 12.24 -9.99 -7.41
N ILE A 171 13.12 -9.21 -6.78
CA ILE A 171 13.30 -9.12 -5.33
C ILE A 171 13.63 -7.66 -4.96
N PRO A 172 12.83 -7.01 -4.08
CA PRO A 172 13.09 -5.64 -3.65
C PRO A 172 14.30 -5.60 -2.71
N MET A 173 15.43 -5.09 -3.20
CA MET A 173 16.57 -4.70 -2.36
C MET A 173 16.44 -3.24 -1.95
N GLU A 174 15.50 -2.95 -1.04
CA GLU A 174 15.10 -1.58 -0.68
C GLU A 174 16.30 -0.65 -0.41
N HIS A 175 17.30 -1.12 0.32
CA HIS A 175 18.46 -0.32 0.75
C HIS A 175 19.40 0.11 -0.38
N CYS A 176 19.32 -0.52 -1.55
CA CYS A 176 20.10 -0.14 -2.73
C CYS A 176 19.32 0.74 -3.71
N THR A 177 18.02 0.89 -3.53
CA THR A 177 17.13 1.58 -4.47
C THR A 177 17.57 3.01 -4.72
N THR A 178 17.74 3.81 -3.67
CA THR A 178 18.14 5.23 -3.79
C THR A 178 19.51 5.36 -4.44
N ARG A 179 20.51 4.61 -3.95
CA ARG A 179 21.88 4.64 -4.50
C ARG A 179 21.91 4.22 -5.97
N PHE A 180 21.10 3.24 -6.35
CA PHE A 180 20.98 2.79 -7.73
C PHE A 180 20.38 3.88 -8.62
N PHE A 181 19.24 4.45 -8.26
CA PHE A 181 18.61 5.47 -9.10
C PHE A 181 19.42 6.77 -9.15
N GLU A 182 20.21 7.10 -8.13
CA GLU A 182 21.20 8.17 -8.22
C GLU A 182 22.27 7.92 -9.29
N THR A 183 22.58 6.66 -9.63
CA THR A 183 23.47 6.34 -10.76
C THR A 183 22.76 6.38 -12.12
N CYS A 184 21.43 6.31 -12.11
CA CYS A 184 20.58 6.36 -13.30
C CYS A 184 20.21 7.79 -13.71
N ASP A 185 20.23 8.73 -12.76
CA ASP A 185 20.04 10.17 -12.96
C ASP A 185 21.28 10.76 -13.68
N LEU A 186 21.32 10.64 -15.01
CA LEU A 186 22.48 10.97 -15.84
C LEU A 186 22.66 12.49 -15.97
N ASP A 187 21.56 13.23 -16.10
CA ASP A 187 21.59 14.69 -16.19
C ASP A 187 21.60 15.39 -14.82
N ASN A 188 21.47 14.61 -13.74
CA ASN A 188 21.54 15.02 -12.34
C ASN A 188 20.39 15.95 -11.89
N ASP A 189 19.25 15.92 -12.57
CA ASP A 189 18.09 16.76 -12.28
C ASP A 189 17.21 16.27 -11.11
N LYS A 190 17.53 15.10 -10.54
CA LYS A 190 16.82 14.43 -9.43
C LYS A 190 15.49 13.77 -9.81
N TYR A 191 15.23 13.64 -11.11
CA TYR A 191 14.19 12.80 -11.67
C TYR A 191 14.85 11.64 -12.41
N ILE A 192 14.06 10.60 -12.70
CA ILE A 192 14.49 9.51 -13.57
C ILE A 192 13.55 9.53 -14.77
N ALA A 193 14.05 9.97 -15.91
CA ALA A 193 13.30 9.96 -17.16
C ALA A 193 13.09 8.51 -17.66
N LEU A 194 12.16 8.31 -18.59
CA LEU A 194 11.84 6.98 -19.12
C LEU A 194 13.07 6.33 -19.78
N ASP A 195 13.86 7.11 -20.51
CA ASP A 195 15.08 6.69 -21.18
C ASP A 195 16.21 6.36 -20.20
N GLU A 196 16.36 7.15 -19.14
CA GLU A 196 17.30 6.86 -18.04
C GLU A 196 16.92 5.57 -17.30
N TRP A 197 15.65 5.43 -16.92
CA TRP A 197 15.11 4.22 -16.32
C TRP A 197 15.39 2.99 -17.19
N ALA A 198 14.97 3.06 -18.46
CA ALA A 198 15.11 1.97 -19.40
C ALA A 198 16.57 1.60 -19.65
N GLY A 199 17.44 2.60 -19.85
CA GLY A 199 18.88 2.42 -20.00
C GLY A 199 19.50 1.76 -18.78
N CYS A 200 19.08 2.14 -17.56
CA CYS A 200 19.57 1.54 -16.32
C CYS A 200 19.20 0.06 -16.16
N PHE A 201 18.07 -0.36 -16.73
CA PHE A 201 17.66 -1.76 -16.79
C PHE A 201 18.14 -2.51 -18.05
N GLY A 202 18.98 -1.87 -18.87
CA GLY A 202 19.57 -2.50 -20.06
C GLY A 202 18.59 -2.66 -21.22
N ILE A 203 17.47 -1.94 -21.21
CA ILE A 203 16.55 -1.86 -22.34
C ILE A 203 17.19 -0.98 -23.41
N LYS A 204 17.21 -1.47 -24.65
CA LYS A 204 17.80 -0.71 -25.77
C LYS A 204 16.88 0.45 -26.13
N GLU A 205 17.46 1.57 -26.56
CA GLU A 205 16.73 2.79 -26.93
C GLU A 205 15.61 2.52 -27.96
N GLN A 206 15.86 1.64 -28.93
CA GLN A 206 14.89 1.22 -29.95
C GLN A 206 13.69 0.43 -29.41
N ASP A 207 13.83 -0.17 -28.22
CA ASP A 207 12.80 -0.98 -27.55
C ASP A 207 12.07 -0.16 -26.47
N ILE A 208 12.42 1.13 -26.30
CA ILE A 208 11.73 2.06 -25.39
C ILE A 208 10.47 2.57 -26.08
N ASP A 209 9.33 2.09 -25.60
CA ASP A 209 8.02 2.48 -26.11
C ASP A 209 7.21 3.20 -25.04
N LYS A 210 6.81 4.44 -25.34
CA LYS A 210 5.96 5.24 -24.46
C LYS A 210 4.56 4.65 -24.35
N ASP A 211 4.12 3.90 -25.36
CA ASP A 211 2.80 3.27 -25.39
C ASP A 211 2.69 2.08 -24.41
N LEU A 212 3.80 1.64 -23.82
CA LEU A 212 3.81 0.61 -22.76
C LEU A 212 3.71 1.19 -21.34
N VAL A 213 3.71 2.53 -21.20
CA VAL A 213 3.66 3.25 -19.92
C VAL A 213 2.30 3.92 -19.67
N ILE A 214 1.51 4.09 -20.74
CA ILE A 214 0.23 4.82 -20.78
C ILE A 214 -0.97 4.06 -20.21
#